data_AF-A0A950JG69-F1
#
_entry.id   AF-A0A950JG69-F1
#
_cell.length_a   1.000
_cell.length_b   1.000
_cell.length_c   1.000
_cell.angle_alpha   90.00
_cell.angle_beta   90.00
_cell.angle_gamma   90.00
#
_symmetry.space_group_name_H-M   'P 1'
#
loop_
_entity.id
_entity.type
_entity.pdbx_description
1 polymer ?
#
loop_
_entity_poly.entity_id
_entity_poly.type
_entity_poly.pdbx_seq_one_letter_code
_entity_poly.pdbx_strand_id
1 'polypeptide(L)' 'LVSNDLSDVSPFRLLADGIGGAKAEMGLWSLAAVGANFSGAPGFILLADHVEPTAGGHAEDLQDRDCAIARSKS' A
#
# COMPACT_ATOMS: atom_id res chain seq x y z
N LEU A 1 -15.68 10.50 4.97
CA LEU A 1 -14.54 10.22 5.87
C LEU A 1 -13.35 10.92 5.26
N VAL A 2 -12.91 12.04 5.85
CA VAL A 2 -11.69 12.73 5.43
C VAL A 2 -10.73 12.55 6.59
N SER A 3 -9.96 11.47 6.55
CA SER A 3 -8.90 11.22 7.51
C SER A 3 -7.58 11.59 6.86
N ASN A 4 -6.74 12.34 7.58
CA ASN A 4 -5.37 12.66 7.16
C ASN A 4 -4.39 11.51 7.47
N ASP A 5 -4.88 10.48 8.15
CA ASP A 5 -4.16 9.27 8.52
C ASP A 5 -5.03 8.02 8.30
N LEU A 6 -4.52 6.83 8.63
CA LEU A 6 -5.25 5.57 8.47
C LEU A 6 -6.07 5.16 9.72
N SER A 7 -6.28 6.04 10.70
CA SER A 7 -6.94 5.67 11.97
C SER A 7 -8.40 5.21 11.80
N ASP A 8 -9.13 5.82 10.88
CA ASP A 8 -10.54 5.49 10.60
C ASP A 8 -10.72 4.40 9.55
N VAL A 9 -9.64 3.87 8.99
CA VAL A 9 -9.66 2.94 7.85
C VAL A 9 -8.81 1.73 8.16
N SER A 10 -9.32 0.53 7.86
CA SER A 10 -8.51 -0.69 7.91
C SER A 10 -8.10 -1.10 6.49
N PRO A 11 -6.84 -0.90 6.08
CA PRO A 11 -6.38 -1.31 4.75
C PRO A 11 -6.64 -2.78 4.44
N PHE A 12 -6.50 -3.66 5.44
CA PHE A 12 -6.77 -5.10 5.27
C PHE A 12 -8.25 -5.40 5.04
N ARG A 13 -9.17 -4.67 5.70
CA ARG A 13 -10.61 -4.81 5.40
C ARG A 13 -10.95 -4.30 4.01
N LEU A 14 -10.36 -3.16 3.62
CA LEU A 14 -10.54 -2.62 2.26
C LEU A 14 -10.05 -3.60 1.19
N LEU A 15 -8.92 -4.27 1.40
CA LEU A 15 -8.44 -5.33 0.51
C LEU A 15 -9.42 -6.51 0.47
N ALA A 16 -9.80 -7.03 1.63
CA ALA A 16 -10.68 -8.20 1.73
C ALA A 16 -12.03 -7.99 1.04
N ASP A 17 -12.60 -6.78 1.15
CA ASP A 17 -13.92 -6.45 0.60
C ASP A 17 -13.83 -5.84 -0.82
N GLY A 18 -12.66 -5.32 -1.22
CA GLY A 18 -12.47 -4.60 -2.49
C GLY A 18 -11.98 -5.47 -3.65
N ILE A 19 -11.35 -6.62 -3.38
CA ILE A 19 -10.86 -7.55 -4.41
C ILE A 19 -11.54 -8.91 -4.24
N GLY A 20 -12.18 -9.39 -5.31
CA GLY A 20 -12.84 -10.70 -5.30
C GLY A 20 -11.86 -11.83 -4.97
N GLY A 21 -12.20 -12.68 -4.00
CA GLY A 21 -11.35 -13.79 -3.55
C GLY A 21 -10.30 -13.42 -2.51
N ALA A 22 -9.86 -12.17 -2.43
CA ALA A 22 -8.76 -11.75 -1.54
C ALA A 22 -9.01 -12.08 -0.06
N LYS A 23 -10.26 -11.98 0.41
CA LYS A 23 -10.65 -12.34 1.78
C LYS A 23 -10.31 -13.78 2.16
N ALA A 24 -10.41 -14.73 1.22
CA ALA A 24 -10.11 -16.13 1.47
C ALA A 24 -8.60 -16.42 1.44
N GLU A 25 -7.83 -15.55 0.76
CA GLU A 25 -6.43 -15.78 0.40
C GLU A 25 -5.52 -14.67 0.95
N MET A 26 -5.90 -14.00 2.05
CA MET A 26 -5.22 -12.81 2.57
C MET A 26 -3.71 -12.95 2.77
N GLY A 27 -3.22 -14.16 3.04
CA GLY A 27 -1.78 -14.45 3.17
C GLY A 27 -0.99 -14.41 1.85
N LEU A 28 -1.69 -14.38 0.71
CA LEU A 28 -1.11 -14.27 -0.63
C LEU A 28 -1.15 -12.83 -1.16
N TRP A 29 -1.59 -11.86 -0.36
CA TRP A 29 -1.64 -10.46 -0.77
C TRP A 29 -0.66 -9.63 0.05
N SER A 30 0.04 -8.71 -0.60
CA SER A 30 0.83 -7.68 0.05
C SER A 30 0.18 -6.30 -0.15
N LEU A 31 0.46 -5.38 0.78
CA LEU A 31 -0.06 -4.01 0.74
C LEU A 31 1.07 -3.01 0.96
N ALA A 32 1.12 -1.96 0.14
CA ALA A 32 1.89 -0.75 0.38
C ALA A 32 0.95 0.44 0.58
N ALA A 33 1.26 1.29 1.56
CA ALA A 33 0.59 2.57 1.75
C ALA A 33 1.55 3.70 1.37
N VAL A 34 1.16 4.52 0.39
CA VAL A 34 1.96 5.64 -0.09
C VAL A 34 1.24 6.94 0.23
N GLY A 35 1.88 7.83 0.98
CA GLY A 35 1.36 9.16 1.25
C GLY A 35 1.27 9.99 -0.05
N ALA A 36 0.13 10.64 -0.26
CA ALA A 36 -0.13 11.48 -1.43
C ALA A 36 -0.99 12.69 -1.06
N ASN A 37 -0.93 13.74 -1.88
CA ASN A 37 -1.79 14.92 -1.74
C ASN A 37 -2.92 14.87 -2.77
N PHE A 38 -4.16 14.99 -2.31
CA PHE A 38 -5.38 15.00 -3.12
C PHE A 38 -6.02 16.38 -3.02
N SER A 39 -5.88 17.20 -4.06
CA SER A 39 -6.46 18.57 -4.09
C SER A 39 -6.14 19.41 -2.85
N GLY A 40 -4.92 19.29 -2.34
CA GLY A 40 -4.44 20.01 -1.14
C GLY A 40 -4.70 19.32 0.21
N ALA A 41 -5.38 18.17 0.23
CA ALA A 41 -5.53 17.36 1.44
C ALA A 41 -4.54 16.18 1.43
N PRO A 42 -3.82 15.91 2.54
CA PRO A 42 -3.00 14.72 2.64
C PRO A 42 -3.88 13.46 2.72
N GLY A 43 -3.38 12.36 2.19
CA GLY A 43 -4.03 11.06 2.24
C GLY A 43 -3.09 9.94 1.81
N PHE A 44 -3.66 8.78 1.54
CA PHE A 44 -2.92 7.58 1.18
C PHE A 44 -3.48 6.92 -0.08
N ILE A 45 -2.58 6.41 -0.90
CA ILE A 45 -2.87 5.42 -1.94
C ILE A 45 -2.53 4.05 -1.36
N LEU A 46 -3.46 3.10 -1.43
CA LEU A 46 -3.21 1.71 -1.10
C LEU A 46 -2.93 0.94 -2.39
N LEU A 47 -1.76 0.32 -2.47
CA LEU A 47 -1.35 -0.56 -3.55
C LEU A 47 -1.40 -1.98 -3.02
N ALA A 48 -2.16 -2.85 -3.69
CA ALA A 48 -2.25 -4.27 -3.37
C ALA A 48 -1.66 -5.07 -4.53
N ASP A 49 -0.92 -6.11 -4.20
CA ASP A 49 -0.44 -7.07 -5.18
C ASP A 49 -0.58 -8.49 -4.66
N HIS A 50 -0.82 -9.43 -5.57
CA HIS A 50 -0.86 -10.84 -5.25
C HIS A 50 0.56 -11.40 -5.36
N VAL A 51 1.03 -12.07 -4.32
CA VAL A 51 2.33 -12.72 -4.30
C VAL A 51 2.35 -13.82 -5.34
N GLU A 52 3.25 -13.71 -6.30
CA GLU A 52 3.47 -14.70 -7.34
C GLU A 52 4.90 -15.24 -7.18
N PRO A 53 5.09 -16.54 -6.90
CA PRO A 53 6.39 -17.13 -6.60
C PRO A 53 7.52 -16.82 -7.59
N THR A 54 7.18 -16.51 -8.84
CA THR A 54 8.15 -16.25 -9.92
C THR A 54 8.25 -14.80 -10.36
N ALA A 55 7.31 -13.94 -9.94
CA ALA A 55 7.21 -12.56 -10.42
C ALA A 55 7.32 -11.50 -9.32
N GLY A 56 7.41 -11.92 -8.04
CA GLY A 56 7.51 -11.03 -6.89
C GLY A 56 6.13 -10.77 -6.27
N GLY A 57 5.79 -9.49 -6.11
CA GLY A 57 4.55 -9.08 -5.43
C GLY A 57 4.75 -8.79 -3.95
N HIS A 58 5.98 -8.46 -3.55
CA HIS A 58 6.26 -7.96 -2.21
C HIS A 58 6.15 -6.44 -2.22
N ALA A 59 5.26 -5.88 -1.41
CA ALA A 59 5.11 -4.43 -1.24
C ALA A 59 6.44 -3.71 -0.88
N GLU A 60 7.41 -4.42 -0.28
CA GLU A 60 8.74 -3.89 0.04
C GLU A 60 9.59 -3.63 -1.22
N ASP A 61 9.32 -4.29 -2.34
CA ASP A 61 10.06 -4.08 -3.59
C ASP A 61 9.93 -2.65 -4.12
N LEU A 62 8.87 -1.93 -3.72
CA LEU A 62 8.67 -0.52 -4.02
C LEU A 62 9.56 0.42 -3.19
N GLN A 63 10.10 -0.06 -2.07
CA GLN A 63 10.84 0.78 -1.13
C GLN A 63 12.31 0.87 -1.52
N ASP A 64 12.82 2.10 -1.55
CA ASP A 64 14.24 2.37 -1.66
C ASP A 64 14.93 2.06 -0.34
N ARG A 65 15.44 0.83 -0.22
CA ARG A 65 16.08 0.32 1.00
C ARG A 65 17.31 1.14 1.42
N ASP A 66 17.99 1.76 0.47
CA ASP A 66 19.18 2.57 0.73
C ASP A 66 18.83 4.03 1.03
N CYS A 67 17.57 4.42 0.93
CA CYS A 67 17.10 5.80 1.06
C CYS A 67 17.89 6.77 0.14
N ALA A 68 18.35 6.31 -1.01
CA ALA A 68 19.05 7.13 -2.01
C ALA A 68 18.21 8.34 -2.45
N ILE A 69 16.89 8.20 -2.56
CA ILE A 69 15.95 9.30 -2.91
C ILE A 69 15.97 10.41 -1.85
N ALA A 70 16.12 10.07 -0.57
CA ALA A 70 16.19 11.06 0.49
C ALA A 70 17.53 11.81 0.48
N ARG A 71 18.62 11.11 0.15
CA ARG A 71 19.98 11.69 0.09
C ARG A 71 20.18 12.60 -1.12
N SER A 72 19.52 12.34 -2.24
CA SER A 72 19.66 13.12 -3.48
C SER A 72 18.93 14.47 -3.47
N LYS A 73 18.06 14.70 -2.48
CA LYS A 73 17.33 15.97 -2.27
C LYS A 73 18.05 16.98 -1.37
N SER A 74 19.32 16.72 -1.01
CA SER A 74 20.12 17.60 -0.15
C SER A 74 21.07 18.51 -0.91
#